data_AF-A0A194UP79-F1
#
_entry.id   AF-A0A194UP79-F1
#
_cell.length_a   1.000
_cell.length_b   1.000
_cell.length_c   1.000
_cell.angle_alpha   90.00
_cell.angle_beta   90.00
_cell.angle_gamma   90.00
#
_symmetry.space_group_name_H-M   'P 1'
#
loop_
_entity.id
_entity.type
_entity.pdbx_description
1 polymer ?
#
loop_
_entity_poly.entity_id
_entity_poly.type
_entity_poly.pdbx_seq_one_letter_code
_entity_poly.pdbx_strand_id
1 'polypeptide(L)'
;MDNNTQSSSARKEISDPGSTARGEAPADNSSLKPDQPSAEKRSLLAEKFLASVDRKSKIAQRQEPAEDYHEGKELYFFYGSLMHPRMLRHVLELSELPEVKPAEIVGYRTKVWGPYPALVAGKTEEIVKGVAYEVENGGHKDRLQRYETDCYRTAKCLIRVDGAEEVLGKTFIWNGDEEDLDDGAFDNEAWMARMDRIIKR
;
A
#
# COMPACT_ATOMS: atom_id res chain seq x y z
N MET A 1 -30.49 -65.54 3.66
CA MET A 1 -29.19 -66.20 3.43
C MET A 1 -28.23 -65.54 4.37
N ASP A 2 -27.91 -66.31 5.39
CA ASP A 2 -27.26 -65.95 6.64
C ASP A 2 -25.73 -65.94 6.50
N ASN A 3 -25.09 -65.57 7.62
CA ASN A 3 -23.68 -65.75 8.03
C ASN A 3 -22.86 -64.43 8.02
N ASN A 4 -22.55 -63.79 9.15
CA ASN A 4 -22.02 -64.23 10.46
C ASN A 4 -20.51 -64.58 10.45
N THR A 5 -19.71 -63.68 11.04
CA THR A 5 -18.68 -63.92 12.09
C THR A 5 -17.40 -64.73 11.78
N GLN A 6 -16.24 -64.08 12.00
CA GLN A 6 -15.21 -64.29 13.06
C GLN A 6 -13.84 -63.77 12.55
N SER A 7 -13.15 -62.83 13.22
CA SER A 7 -12.09 -63.04 14.25
C SER A 7 -10.96 -63.98 13.76
N SER A 8 -9.64 -63.73 13.88
CA SER A 8 -8.87 -63.01 14.90
C SER A 8 -7.35 -63.02 14.54
N SER A 9 -6.62 -62.02 15.06
CA SER A 9 -5.26 -62.06 15.67
C SER A 9 -4.12 -62.94 15.09
N ALA A 10 -2.96 -62.32 14.74
CA ALA A 10 -1.71 -62.41 15.53
C ALA A 10 -0.40 -62.08 14.74
N ARG A 11 0.36 -61.14 15.31
CA ARG A 11 1.82 -60.88 15.32
C ARG A 11 2.78 -61.76 14.49
N LYS A 12 3.77 -61.10 13.85
CA LYS A 12 5.20 -61.18 14.27
C LYS A 12 6.09 -60.17 13.53
N GLU A 13 6.89 -59.46 14.32
CA GLU A 13 8.12 -58.78 13.90
C GLU A 13 9.16 -59.80 13.41
N ILE A 14 10.20 -59.35 12.68
CA ILE A 14 11.64 -59.63 12.92
C ILE A 14 12.50 -59.09 11.75
N SER A 15 13.32 -58.08 12.09
CA SER A 15 14.71 -57.75 11.70
C SER A 15 15.24 -57.88 10.25
N ASP A 16 15.77 -56.74 9.77
CA ASP A 16 16.96 -56.57 8.92
C ASP A 16 18.20 -57.29 9.50
N PRO A 17 19.21 -57.76 8.71
CA PRO A 17 20.27 -56.82 8.26
C PRO A 17 21.09 -57.22 6.99
N GLY A 18 21.70 -56.23 6.32
CA GLY A 18 22.87 -56.39 5.44
C GLY A 18 23.19 -55.12 4.61
N SER A 19 24.12 -54.24 5.01
CA SER A 19 25.52 -54.15 4.56
C SER A 19 25.66 -54.26 3.02
N THR A 20 26.23 -53.34 2.22
CA THR A 20 27.52 -52.64 2.36
C THR A 20 27.70 -51.60 1.22
N ALA A 21 28.26 -50.43 1.55
CA ALA A 21 29.23 -49.57 0.82
C ALA A 21 29.04 -49.06 -0.65
N ARG A 22 29.07 -47.70 -0.74
CA ARG A 22 29.94 -46.79 -1.53
C ARG A 22 29.90 -46.71 -3.09
N GLY A 23 29.69 -45.46 -3.54
CA GLY A 23 30.29 -44.80 -4.73
C GLY A 23 29.57 -45.10 -6.05
N GLU A 24 29.29 -44.18 -6.99
CA GLU A 24 29.72 -42.80 -7.28
C GLU A 24 28.60 -42.12 -8.12
N ALA A 25 28.64 -40.79 -8.20
CA ALA A 25 27.73 -39.94 -8.97
C ALA A 25 27.83 -40.17 -10.49
N PRO A 26 26.82 -39.68 -11.25
CA PRO A 26 27.17 -38.69 -12.25
C PRO A 26 26.34 -37.41 -12.14
N ALA A 27 27.01 -36.32 -12.43
CA ALA A 27 26.46 -34.98 -12.54
C ALA A 27 25.43 -34.90 -13.67
N ASP A 28 24.27 -34.32 -13.39
CA ASP A 28 23.43 -33.69 -14.40
C ASP A 28 23.19 -32.24 -14.00
N ASN A 29 23.63 -31.35 -14.90
CA ASN A 29 23.63 -29.92 -14.79
C ASN A 29 22.34 -29.40 -15.42
N SER A 30 21.32 -29.15 -14.58
CA SER A 30 20.20 -28.29 -14.96
C SER A 30 20.20 -27.04 -14.08
N SER A 31 21.03 -26.09 -14.48
CA SER A 31 20.87 -24.69 -14.11
C SER A 31 19.55 -24.15 -14.65
N LEU A 32 18.52 -24.10 -13.80
CA LEU A 32 17.32 -23.29 -14.00
C LEU A 32 17.01 -22.58 -12.67
N LYS A 33 17.55 -21.37 -12.51
CA LYS A 33 16.88 -20.33 -11.70
C LYS A 33 15.92 -19.63 -12.67
N PRO A 34 14.61 -19.57 -12.38
CA PRO A 34 14.00 -18.35 -11.82
C PRO A 34 12.83 -18.72 -10.87
N ASP A 35 12.27 -17.92 -9.98
CA ASP A 35 12.16 -16.48 -9.84
C ASP A 35 12.43 -16.11 -8.38
N GLN A 36 13.38 -15.22 -8.17
CA GLN A 36 13.32 -14.38 -6.96
C GLN A 36 12.32 -13.27 -7.28
N PRO A 37 11.29 -13.01 -6.46
CA PRO A 37 10.58 -11.74 -6.57
C PRO A 37 11.63 -10.63 -6.39
N SER A 38 11.81 -9.84 -7.45
CA SER A 38 12.93 -8.93 -7.57
C SER A 38 12.97 -7.96 -6.38
N ALA A 39 14.18 -7.71 -5.90
CA ALA A 39 14.48 -6.74 -4.85
C ALA A 39 14.18 -5.27 -5.25
N GLU A 40 13.42 -5.05 -6.31
CA GLU A 40 12.98 -3.75 -6.83
C GLU A 40 11.74 -3.21 -6.11
N LYS A 41 11.02 -4.04 -5.34
CA LYS A 41 9.91 -3.58 -4.48
C LYS A 41 10.39 -2.99 -3.14
N ARG A 42 11.57 -2.36 -3.12
CA ARG A 42 12.11 -1.64 -1.97
C ARG A 42 11.42 -0.28 -1.84
N SER A 43 10.26 -0.28 -1.19
CA SER A 43 9.67 0.84 -0.44
C SER A 43 9.63 2.22 -1.14
N LEU A 44 9.07 2.32 -2.35
CA LEU A 44 8.96 3.58 -3.11
C LEU A 44 8.37 4.75 -2.33
N LEU A 45 7.36 4.59 -1.46
CA LEU A 45 6.81 5.72 -0.69
C LEU A 45 7.70 6.15 0.49
N ALA A 46 8.43 5.21 1.11
CA ALA A 46 9.38 5.53 2.19
C ALA A 46 10.68 6.09 1.60
N GLU A 47 11.10 5.58 0.45
CA GLU A 47 12.14 6.17 -0.38
C GLU A 47 11.72 7.56 -0.86
N LYS A 48 10.48 7.75 -1.32
CA LYS A 48 9.92 9.08 -1.67
C LYS A 48 9.94 10.03 -0.48
N PHE A 49 9.57 9.55 0.71
CA PHE A 49 9.67 10.33 1.94
C PHE A 49 11.12 10.68 2.30
N LEU A 50 12.05 9.72 2.24
CA LEU A 50 13.47 9.98 2.48
C LEU A 50 14.06 10.94 1.42
N ALA A 51 13.66 10.79 0.15
CA ALA A 51 14.06 11.65 -0.96
C ALA A 51 13.42 13.05 -0.86
N SER A 52 12.21 13.19 -0.32
CA SER A 52 11.59 14.50 -0.04
C SER A 52 12.26 15.19 1.15
N VAL A 53 12.72 14.43 2.16
CA VAL A 53 13.57 14.93 3.24
C VAL A 53 14.94 15.42 2.72
N ASP A 54 15.63 14.66 1.86
CA ASP A 54 16.92 15.11 1.27
C ASP A 54 16.74 16.33 0.36
N ARG A 55 15.63 16.41 -0.40
CA ARG A 55 15.35 17.54 -1.30
C ARG A 55 15.14 18.88 -0.59
N LYS A 56 14.67 18.91 0.67
CA LYS A 56 14.62 20.14 1.49
C LYS A 56 15.99 20.80 1.66
N SER A 57 17.09 20.05 1.50
CA SER A 57 18.44 20.59 1.59
C SER A 57 18.97 21.18 0.26
N LYS A 58 18.30 20.94 -0.88
CA LYS A 58 18.82 21.27 -2.23
C LYS A 58 17.92 22.16 -3.10
N ILE A 59 16.62 22.33 -2.81
CA ILE A 59 15.69 23.10 -3.65
C ILE A 59 15.59 24.56 -3.19
N ALA A 60 16.70 25.30 -3.27
CA ALA A 60 16.67 26.77 -3.16
C ALA A 60 16.49 27.46 -4.52
N GLN A 61 16.54 26.75 -5.65
CA GLN A 61 16.47 27.35 -6.98
C GLN A 61 15.86 26.37 -7.98
N ARG A 62 14.64 26.63 -8.47
CA ARG A 62 14.20 26.52 -9.88
C ARG A 62 12.66 26.51 -9.95
N GLN A 63 12.08 27.52 -10.60
CA GLN A 63 10.65 27.63 -10.93
C GLN A 63 10.45 27.25 -12.40
N GLU A 64 9.43 26.45 -12.70
CA GLU A 64 8.97 26.12 -14.06
C GLU A 64 7.46 26.48 -14.17
N PRO A 65 6.96 26.84 -15.37
CA PRO A 65 5.74 27.64 -15.56
C PRO A 65 4.44 26.83 -15.47
N ALA A 66 3.36 27.53 -15.12
CA ALA A 66 2.03 26.98 -14.85
C ALA A 66 1.14 26.91 -16.11
N GLU A 67 0.50 25.76 -16.34
CA GLU A 67 -0.61 25.62 -17.31
C GLU A 67 -1.96 25.46 -16.57
N ASP A 68 -2.63 26.60 -16.41
CA ASP A 68 -4.07 26.95 -16.53
C ASP A 68 -5.25 26.01 -16.17
N TYR A 69 -5.11 24.89 -15.44
CA TYR A 69 -6.31 24.10 -15.01
C TYR A 69 -6.39 23.70 -13.53
N HIS A 70 -5.63 24.37 -12.66
CA HIS A 70 -5.56 24.02 -11.24
C HIS A 70 -5.82 25.18 -10.27
N GLU A 71 -6.34 26.29 -10.77
CA GLU A 71 -6.65 27.51 -10.03
C GLU A 71 -7.96 27.33 -9.23
N GLY A 72 -7.88 26.82 -8.01
CA GLY A 72 -9.05 26.70 -7.14
C GLY A 72 -8.90 25.66 -6.05
N LYS A 73 -9.72 25.78 -5.02
CA LYS A 73 -9.69 24.85 -3.90
C LYS A 73 -10.37 23.53 -4.26
N GLU A 74 -9.77 22.42 -3.85
CA GLU A 74 -10.35 21.09 -4.06
C GLU A 74 -10.25 20.26 -2.79
N LEU A 75 -11.34 19.59 -2.43
CA LEU A 75 -11.37 18.65 -1.32
C LEU A 75 -10.73 17.33 -1.74
N TYR A 76 -9.73 16.89 -1.00
CA TYR A 76 -9.08 15.59 -1.18
C TYR A 76 -9.37 14.68 0.01
N PHE A 77 -9.67 13.42 -0.28
CA PHE A 77 -9.72 12.31 0.66
C PHE A 77 -8.39 11.54 0.63
N PHE A 78 -7.86 11.23 1.81
CA PHE A 78 -6.62 10.48 2.00
C PHE A 78 -6.87 9.27 2.92
N TYR A 79 -6.32 8.13 2.55
CA TYR A 79 -6.52 6.82 3.23
C TYR A 79 -5.19 6.11 3.55
N GLY A 80 -4.08 6.85 3.56
CA GLY A 80 -2.74 6.30 3.78
C GLY A 80 -1.80 7.29 4.45
N SER A 81 -0.55 7.35 3.99
CA SER A 81 0.49 8.18 4.61
C SER A 81 0.12 9.67 4.75
N LEU A 82 -0.63 10.22 3.79
CA LEU A 82 -1.09 11.61 3.78
C LEU A 82 -2.21 11.91 4.78
N MET A 83 -2.77 10.89 5.47
CA MET A 83 -3.64 11.12 6.62
C MET A 83 -2.92 11.80 7.78
N HIS A 84 -1.59 11.68 7.82
CA HIS A 84 -0.79 12.26 8.89
C HIS A 84 -0.49 13.75 8.59
N PRO A 85 -0.91 14.71 9.44
CA PRO A 85 -0.74 16.14 9.18
C PRO A 85 0.70 16.57 8.87
N ARG A 86 1.71 15.98 9.54
CA ARG A 86 3.13 16.29 9.26
C ARG A 86 3.58 15.82 7.88
N MET A 87 3.05 14.69 7.39
CA MET A 87 3.34 14.19 6.06
C MET A 87 2.71 15.10 5.02
N LEU A 88 1.44 15.45 5.22
CA LEU A 88 0.72 16.35 4.33
C LEU A 88 1.39 17.73 4.26
N ARG A 89 1.74 18.32 5.41
CA ARG A 89 2.55 19.55 5.49
C ARG A 89 3.85 19.44 4.70
N HIS A 90 4.56 18.33 4.87
CA HIS A 90 5.86 18.12 4.23
C HIS A 90 5.72 18.04 2.71
N VAL A 91 4.79 17.24 2.20
CA VAL A 91 4.56 17.02 0.77
C VAL A 91 4.05 18.30 0.10
N LEU A 92 3.12 18.99 0.74
CA LEU A 92 2.55 20.24 0.23
C LEU A 92 3.45 21.46 0.49
N GLU A 93 4.53 21.31 1.27
CA GLU A 93 5.40 22.40 1.73
C GLU A 93 4.65 23.53 2.44
N LEU A 94 3.64 23.19 3.24
CA LEU A 94 2.90 24.18 4.02
C LEU A 94 3.79 24.72 5.16
N SER A 95 3.63 26.01 5.47
CA SER A 95 4.28 26.63 6.63
C SER A 95 3.74 26.07 7.94
N GLU A 96 2.42 25.92 8.02
CA GLU A 96 1.70 25.46 9.20
C GLU A 96 1.29 23.99 9.10
N LEU A 97 1.00 23.39 10.26
CA LEU A 97 0.46 22.04 10.31
C LEU A 97 -1.01 22.07 9.84
N PRO A 98 -1.40 21.33 8.79
CA PRO A 98 -2.76 21.32 8.31
C PRO A 98 -3.69 20.62 9.31
N GLU A 99 -4.88 21.18 9.49
CA GLU A 99 -5.97 20.50 10.18
C GLU A 99 -6.70 19.59 9.19
N VAL A 100 -6.59 18.29 9.40
CA VAL A 100 -7.28 17.27 8.60
C VAL A 100 -8.54 16.84 9.34
N LYS A 101 -9.62 16.58 8.60
CA LYS A 101 -10.91 16.20 9.18
C LYS A 101 -11.19 14.72 8.95
N PRO A 102 -11.69 13.96 9.94
CA PRO A 102 -12.19 12.61 9.71
C PRO A 102 -13.17 12.56 8.54
N ALA A 103 -12.98 11.58 7.65
CA ALA A 103 -13.84 11.44 6.49
C ALA A 103 -13.97 9.98 6.06
N GLU A 104 -14.96 9.72 5.20
CA GLU A 104 -15.16 8.42 4.58
C GLU A 104 -15.67 8.55 3.14
N ILE A 105 -15.42 7.51 2.35
CA ILE A 105 -15.94 7.35 0.98
C ILE A 105 -16.58 5.98 0.84
N VAL A 106 -17.55 5.87 -0.07
CA VAL A 106 -18.33 4.66 -0.32
C VAL A 106 -18.05 4.12 -1.72
N GLY A 107 -18.15 2.80 -1.93
CA GLY A 107 -17.93 2.17 -3.24
C GLY A 107 -16.48 1.76 -3.50
N TYR A 108 -15.64 1.78 -2.48
CA TYR A 108 -14.21 1.51 -2.58
C TYR A 108 -13.77 0.51 -1.52
N ARG A 109 -12.63 -0.13 -1.78
CA ARG A 109 -11.93 -0.96 -0.81
C ARG A 109 -10.44 -0.71 -0.85
N THR A 110 -9.78 -0.99 0.25
CA THR A 110 -8.31 -0.94 0.34
C THR A 110 -7.73 -2.35 0.17
N LYS A 111 -6.76 -2.48 -0.72
CA LYS A 111 -5.80 -3.60 -0.78
C LYS A 111 -4.41 -3.07 -0.40
N VAL A 112 -3.38 -3.93 -0.46
CA VAL A 112 -2.00 -3.50 -0.20
C VAL A 112 -1.07 -3.80 -1.38
N TRP A 113 -0.21 -2.83 -1.68
CA TRP A 113 0.93 -2.97 -2.58
C TRP A 113 2.21 -2.99 -1.75
N GLY A 114 2.66 -4.19 -1.37
CA GLY A 114 3.69 -4.33 -0.34
C GLY A 114 3.23 -3.66 0.97
N PRO A 115 3.92 -2.63 1.48
CA PRO A 115 3.51 -1.93 2.70
C PRO A 115 2.51 -0.79 2.47
N TYR A 116 2.01 -0.56 1.24
CA TYR A 116 1.25 0.65 0.90
C TYR A 116 -0.22 0.39 0.64
N PRO A 117 -1.14 1.24 1.13
CA PRO A 117 -2.55 1.09 0.83
C PRO A 117 -2.81 1.41 -0.65
N ALA A 118 -3.67 0.61 -1.26
CA ALA A 118 -4.14 0.81 -2.62
C ALA A 118 -5.66 0.82 -2.63
N LEU A 119 -6.24 1.95 -3.08
CA LEU A 119 -7.68 2.08 -3.22
C LEU A 119 -8.10 1.53 -4.58
N VAL A 120 -9.03 0.58 -4.57
CA VAL A 120 -9.62 -0.05 -5.76
C VAL A 120 -11.14 -0.02 -5.66
N ALA A 121 -11.83 -0.33 -6.76
CA ALA A 121 -13.28 -0.42 -6.76
C ALA A 121 -13.77 -1.47 -5.75
N GLY A 122 -14.71 -1.07 -4.90
CA GLY A 122 -15.34 -1.92 -3.90
C GLY A 122 -16.80 -2.18 -4.25
N LYS A 123 -17.53 -2.80 -3.32
CA LYS A 123 -19.00 -2.91 -3.43
C LYS A 123 -19.67 -1.59 -3.08
N THR A 124 -20.92 -1.41 -3.51
CA THR A 124 -21.69 -0.16 -3.32
C THR A 124 -21.84 0.26 -1.86
N GLU A 125 -21.80 -0.68 -0.92
CA GLU A 125 -21.92 -0.45 0.52
C GLU A 125 -20.57 -0.41 1.26
N GLU A 126 -19.47 -0.64 0.56
CA GLU A 126 -18.15 -0.72 1.17
C GLU A 126 -17.59 0.67 1.46
N ILE A 127 -17.13 0.87 2.70
CA ILE A 127 -16.71 2.16 3.23
C ILE A 127 -15.21 2.13 3.50
N VAL A 128 -14.50 3.13 2.99
CA VAL A 128 -13.11 3.40 3.36
C VAL A 128 -13.05 4.64 4.24
N LYS A 129 -12.48 4.49 5.43
CA LYS A 129 -12.24 5.58 6.37
C LYS A 129 -10.89 6.23 6.09
N GLY A 130 -10.82 7.53 6.32
CA GLY A 130 -9.63 8.32 6.09
C GLY A 130 -9.78 9.73 6.66
N VAL A 131 -9.14 10.68 6.02
CA VAL A 131 -9.29 12.10 6.33
C VAL A 131 -9.52 12.92 5.07
N ALA A 132 -10.16 14.06 5.22
CA ALA A 132 -10.32 15.06 4.19
C ALA A 132 -9.49 16.31 4.49
N TYR A 133 -8.96 16.93 3.44
CA TYR A 133 -8.28 18.21 3.51
C TYR A 133 -8.51 19.02 2.22
N GLU A 134 -8.70 20.33 2.37
CA GLU A 134 -8.90 21.25 1.25
C GLU A 134 -7.56 21.74 0.73
N VAL A 135 -7.24 21.39 -0.52
CA VAL A 135 -5.99 21.77 -1.19
C VAL A 135 -6.21 23.07 -1.94
N GLU A 136 -5.48 24.12 -1.55
CA GLU A 136 -5.82 25.50 -1.93
C GLU A 136 -5.50 25.91 -3.37
N ASN A 137 -4.40 25.40 -3.94
CA ASN A 137 -3.87 25.89 -5.21
C ASN A 137 -3.27 24.77 -6.07
N GLY A 138 -2.97 25.09 -7.33
CA GLY A 138 -2.44 24.11 -8.28
C GLY A 138 -1.06 23.57 -7.93
N GLY A 139 -0.17 24.41 -7.40
CA GLY A 139 1.16 23.96 -6.97
C GLY A 139 1.10 22.88 -5.89
N HIS A 140 0.12 22.96 -4.97
CA HIS A 140 -0.11 21.91 -3.97
C HIS A 140 -0.65 20.62 -4.62
N LYS A 141 -1.58 20.72 -5.58
CA LYS A 141 -2.11 19.55 -6.30
C LYS A 141 -1.02 18.84 -7.11
N ASP A 142 -0.15 19.58 -7.77
CA ASP A 142 1.00 19.03 -8.50
C ASP A 142 1.95 18.29 -7.57
N ARG A 143 2.19 18.83 -6.37
CA ARG A 143 3.02 18.16 -5.35
C ARG A 143 2.41 16.84 -4.89
N LEU A 144 1.09 16.79 -4.70
CA LEU A 144 0.41 15.53 -4.39
C LEU A 144 0.59 14.51 -5.52
N GLN A 145 0.32 14.90 -6.77
CA GLN A 145 0.47 13.99 -7.91
C GLN A 145 1.92 13.50 -8.06
N ARG A 146 2.92 14.37 -7.84
CA ARG A 146 4.34 13.98 -7.82
C ARG A 146 4.67 13.02 -6.69
N TYR A 147 4.06 13.18 -5.50
CA TYR A 147 4.26 12.27 -4.37
C TYR A 147 3.65 10.89 -4.63
N GLU A 148 2.45 10.87 -5.19
CA GLU A 148 1.75 9.62 -5.49
C GLU A 148 2.39 8.87 -6.66
N THR A 149 3.11 9.57 -7.55
CA THR A 149 3.77 9.03 -8.77
C THR A 149 2.77 8.36 -9.71
N ASP A 150 3.27 7.66 -10.73
CA ASP A 150 2.42 6.99 -11.72
C ASP A 150 1.70 5.74 -11.16
N CYS A 151 2.03 5.32 -9.94
CA CYS A 151 1.38 4.22 -9.23
C CYS A 151 -0.07 4.53 -8.82
N TYR A 152 -0.42 5.82 -8.66
CA TYR A 152 -1.79 6.22 -8.35
C TYR A 152 -2.25 7.37 -9.23
N ARG A 153 -3.52 7.32 -9.64
CA ARG A 153 -4.17 8.40 -10.39
C ARG A 153 -5.20 9.10 -9.53
N THR A 154 -5.45 10.37 -9.84
CA THR A 154 -6.54 11.12 -9.24
C THR A 154 -7.89 10.64 -9.79
N ALA A 155 -8.87 10.45 -8.91
CA ALA A 155 -10.26 10.13 -9.26
C ALA A 155 -11.24 11.01 -8.47
N LYS A 156 -12.41 11.31 -9.06
CA LYS A 156 -13.50 12.00 -8.37
C LYS A 156 -14.24 11.02 -7.45
N CYS A 157 -14.62 11.46 -6.27
CA CYS A 157 -15.42 10.68 -5.33
C CYS A 157 -16.35 11.58 -4.51
N LEU A 158 -17.39 10.98 -3.92
CA LEU A 158 -18.21 11.61 -2.89
C LEU A 158 -17.56 11.35 -1.54
N ILE A 159 -17.29 12.43 -0.81
CA ILE A 159 -16.59 12.43 0.47
C ILE A 159 -17.57 12.87 1.54
N ARG A 160 -17.72 12.04 2.58
CA ARG A 160 -18.46 12.39 3.79
C ARG A 160 -17.49 12.86 4.86
N VAL A 161 -17.57 14.13 5.24
CA VAL A 161 -16.67 14.75 6.23
C VAL A 161 -17.41 14.88 7.56
N ASP A 162 -16.81 14.43 8.66
CA ASP A 162 -17.38 14.50 10.02
C ASP A 162 -18.82 13.94 10.14
N GLY A 163 -19.18 12.96 9.30
CA GLY A 163 -20.52 12.38 9.26
C GLY A 163 -21.62 13.30 8.70
N ALA A 164 -21.25 14.40 8.05
CA ALA A 164 -22.17 15.34 7.40
C ALA A 164 -22.65 14.82 6.02
N GLU A 165 -23.17 15.73 5.19
CA GLU A 165 -23.56 15.43 3.80
C GLU A 165 -22.35 15.12 2.91
N GLU A 166 -22.60 14.38 1.83
CA GLU A 166 -21.58 14.04 0.85
C GLU A 166 -21.22 15.23 -0.03
N VAL A 167 -19.91 15.48 -0.17
CA VAL A 167 -19.36 16.55 -1.00
C VAL A 167 -18.49 15.95 -2.10
N LEU A 168 -18.61 16.47 -3.32
CA LEU A 168 -17.74 16.05 -4.42
C LEU A 168 -16.30 16.49 -4.14
N GLY A 169 -15.38 15.54 -4.19
CA GLY A 169 -13.95 15.81 -4.09
C GLY A 169 -13.13 14.82 -4.91
N LYS A 170 -11.88 14.64 -4.51
CA LYS A 170 -10.90 13.80 -5.18
C LYS A 170 -10.24 12.83 -4.22
N THR A 171 -9.77 11.72 -4.73
CA THR A 171 -8.91 10.75 -4.03
C THR A 171 -7.87 10.21 -5.00
N PHE A 172 -6.90 9.48 -4.47
CA PHE A 172 -5.97 8.69 -5.27
C PHE A 172 -6.45 7.24 -5.34
N ILE A 173 -6.37 6.63 -6.52
CA ILE A 173 -6.69 5.21 -6.72
C ILE A 173 -5.55 4.51 -7.43
N TRP A 174 -5.44 3.20 -7.21
CA TRP A 174 -4.41 2.38 -7.83
C TRP A 174 -4.46 2.48 -9.36
N ASN A 175 -3.30 2.66 -9.97
CA ASN A 175 -3.16 2.88 -11.41
C ASN A 175 -2.46 1.71 -12.14
N GLY A 176 -2.22 0.60 -11.46
CA GLY A 176 -1.76 -0.65 -12.06
C GLY A 176 -2.87 -1.70 -12.10
N ASP A 177 -2.47 -2.95 -12.35
CA ASP A 177 -3.37 -4.09 -12.33
C ASP A 177 -3.70 -4.49 -10.88
N GLU A 178 -4.95 -4.86 -10.61
CA GLU A 178 -5.35 -5.29 -9.25
C GLU A 178 -4.66 -6.60 -8.83
N GLU A 179 -4.18 -7.40 -9.79
CA GLU A 179 -3.42 -8.64 -9.55
C GLU A 179 -2.06 -8.39 -8.89
N ASP A 180 -1.51 -7.17 -8.98
CA ASP A 180 -0.28 -6.75 -8.30
C ASP A 180 -0.49 -6.45 -6.81
N LEU A 181 -1.74 -6.53 -6.33
CA LEU A 181 -2.14 -6.15 -4.99
C LEU A 181 -2.52 -7.38 -4.16
N ASP A 182 -1.99 -7.44 -2.96
CA ASP A 182 -2.36 -8.46 -1.99
C ASP A 182 -3.66 -8.06 -1.27
N ASP A 183 -4.46 -9.06 -0.90
CA ASP A 183 -5.56 -8.86 0.04
C ASP A 183 -5.01 -8.54 1.43
N GLY A 184 -5.60 -7.53 2.05
CA GLY A 184 -5.18 -7.06 3.36
C GLY A 184 -5.60 -5.63 3.60
N ALA A 185 -5.56 -5.22 4.87
CA ALA A 185 -5.78 -3.84 5.26
C ALA A 185 -4.44 -3.19 5.60
N PHE A 186 -4.28 -1.95 5.19
CA PHE A 186 -3.17 -1.13 5.66
C PHE A 186 -3.39 -0.77 7.14
N ASP A 187 -2.47 -1.19 7.99
CA ASP A 187 -2.47 -0.81 9.40
C ASP A 187 -2.02 0.64 9.54
N ASN A 188 -3.01 1.54 9.52
CA ASN A 188 -2.80 2.96 9.60
C ASN A 188 -2.17 3.38 10.94
N GLU A 189 -2.58 2.75 12.05
CA GLU A 189 -2.07 3.06 13.39
C GLU A 189 -0.60 2.67 13.52
N ALA A 190 -0.23 1.47 13.07
CA ALA A 190 1.17 1.02 13.08
C ALA A 190 2.05 1.90 12.17
N TRP A 191 1.53 2.31 11.02
CA TRP A 191 2.23 3.25 10.13
C TRP A 191 2.43 4.62 10.79
N MET A 192 1.38 5.19 11.39
CA MET A 192 1.45 6.47 12.11
C MET A 192 2.48 6.40 13.25
N ALA A 193 2.42 5.34 14.07
CA ALA A 193 3.37 5.13 15.15
C ALA A 193 4.82 5.01 14.66
N ARG A 194 5.04 4.41 13.48
CA ARG A 194 6.36 4.36 12.84
C ARG A 194 6.82 5.74 12.37
N MET A 195 5.96 6.52 11.71
CA MET A 195 6.31 7.85 11.20
C MET A 195 6.58 8.84 12.32
N ASP A 196 5.82 8.80 13.41
CA ASP A 196 6.05 9.64 14.58
C ASP A 196 7.47 9.45 15.17
N ARG A 197 8.00 8.22 15.14
CA ARG A 197 9.38 7.95 15.58
C ARG A 197 10.43 8.53 14.64
N ILE A 198 10.14 8.58 13.34
CA ILE A 198 11.08 9.07 12.31
C ILE A 198 11.08 10.60 12.27
N ILE A 199 9.90 11.23 12.39
CA ILE A 199 9.72 12.69 12.24
C ILE A 199 10.03 13.46 13.54
N LYS A 200 10.11 12.79 14.70
CA LYS A 200 10.52 13.41 15.98
C LYS A 200 12.03 13.69 16.08
N ARG A 201 12.83 13.32 15.09
CA ARG A 201 14.26 13.68 14.98
C ARG A 201 14.44 14.83 13.99
#